data_AF-A0A249SUS9-F1
#
_entry.id   AF-A0A249SUS9-F1
#
_cell.length_a   1.000
_cell.length_b   1.000
_cell.length_c   1.000
_cell.angle_alpha   90.00
_cell.angle_beta   90.00
_cell.angle_gamma   90.00
#
_symmetry.space_group_name_H-M   'P 1'
#
loop_
_entity.id
_entity.type
_entity.pdbx_description
1 polymer ?
#
loop_
_entity_poly.entity_id
_entity_poly.type
_entity_poly.pdbx_seq_one_letter_code
_entity_poly.pdbx_strand_id
1 'polypeptide(L)' 'MENNITYEAAYNELKTIANEIETESVSVDVLAAKVKRASQLITFCQAKLRATESEVSNIIKQMEA' A
#
# COMPACT_ATOMS: atom_id res chain seq x y z
N MET A 1 -10.83 12.69 -13.21
CA MET A 1 -9.48 12.16 -12.95
C MET A 1 -9.66 10.88 -12.17
N GLU A 2 -9.41 9.73 -12.78
CA GLU A 2 -9.37 8.46 -12.04
C GLU A 2 -8.20 8.53 -11.07
N ASN A 3 -8.50 8.57 -9.78
CA ASN A 3 -7.51 8.57 -8.70
C ASN A 3 -6.87 7.18 -8.57
N ASN A 4 -6.19 6.72 -9.62
CA ASN A 4 -5.37 5.53 -9.59
C ASN A 4 -4.09 5.88 -8.82
N ILE A 5 -4.14 5.73 -7.50
CA ILE A 5 -2.95 5.78 -6.64
C ILE A 5 -1.96 4.71 -7.15
N THR A 6 -0.70 5.08 -7.35
CA THR A 6 0.36 4.14 -7.70
C THR A 6 0.86 3.41 -6.45
N TYR A 7 1.51 2.26 -6.62
CA TYR A 7 2.13 1.55 -5.49
C TYR A 7 3.11 2.46 -4.74
N GLU A 8 3.94 3.20 -5.46
CA GLU A 8 4.93 4.10 -4.88
C GLU A 8 4.28 5.26 -4.12
N ALA A 9 3.21 5.84 -4.66
CA ALA A 9 2.45 6.87 -3.95
C ALA A 9 1.80 6.33 -2.67
N ALA A 10 1.17 5.15 -2.73
CA ALA A 10 0.58 4.50 -1.56
C ALA A 10 1.63 4.17 -0.49
N TYR A 11 2.81 3.71 -0.91
CA TYR A 11 3.91 3.38 -0.02
C TYR A 11 4.52 4.62 0.64
N ASN A 12 4.68 5.70 -0.11
CA ASN A 12 5.14 6.98 0.43
C ASN A 12 4.13 7.55 1.44
N GLU A 13 2.84 7.51 1.13
CA GLU A 13 1.79 7.93 2.05
C GLU A 13 1.79 7.08 3.34
N LEU A 14 1.97 5.76 3.21
CA LEU A 14 2.07 4.85 4.34
C LEU A 14 3.29 5.18 5.23
N LYS A 15 4.44 5.49 4.63
CA LYS A 15 5.64 5.94 5.36
C LYS A 15 5.39 7.24 6.12
N THR A 16 4.72 8.20 5.51
CA THR A 16 4.34 9.45 6.18
C THR A 16 3.46 9.17 7.38
N ILE A 17 2.42 8.35 7.21
CA ILE A 17 1.51 7.98 8.30
C ILE A 17 2.27 7.28 9.44
N ALA A 18 3.16 6.33 9.12
CA ALA A 18 3.96 5.63 10.12
C ALA A 18 4.85 6.60 10.92
N ASN A 19 5.54 7.51 10.23
CA ASN A 19 6.39 8.51 10.87
C ASN A 19 5.59 9.46 11.78
N GLU A 20 4.42 9.94 11.33
CA GLU A 20 3.55 10.78 12.15
C GLU A 20 3.10 10.06 13.43
N ILE A 21 2.77 8.76 13.34
CA ILE A 21 2.40 7.95 14.50
C ILE A 21 3.59 7.72 15.44
N GLU A 22 4.76 7.38 14.91
CA GLU A 22 5.99 7.13 15.68
C GLU A 22 6.50 8.38 16.40
N THR A 23 6.29 9.56 15.83
CA THR A 23 6.72 10.84 16.40
C THR A 23 5.75 11.39 17.46
N GLU A 24 4.71 10.64 17.82
CA GLU A 24 3.63 11.07 18.74
C GLU A 24 3.01 12.42 18.36
N SER A 25 3.17 12.85 17.10
CA SER A 25 2.69 14.14 16.61
C SER A 25 1.19 14.13 16.29
N VAL A 26 0.52 12.99 16.54
CA VAL A 26 -0.87 12.73 16.18
C VAL A 26 -1.71 12.61 17.45
N SER A 27 -2.73 13.46 17.57
CA SER A 27 -3.71 13.34 18.66
C SER A 27 -4.52 12.05 18.55
N VAL A 28 -4.96 11.51 19.69
CA VAL A 28 -5.73 10.26 19.80
C VAL A 28 -6.96 10.24 18.87
N ASP A 29 -7.65 11.38 18.70
CA ASP A 29 -8.82 11.50 17.82
C ASP A 29 -8.50 11.24 16.34
N VAL A 30 -7.29 11.59 15.90
CA VAL A 30 -6.85 11.50 14.50
C VAL A 30 -6.07 10.20 14.26
N LEU A 31 -5.53 9.59 15.32
CA LEU A 31 -4.82 8.32 15.28
C LEU A 31 -5.70 7.22 14.67
N ALA A 32 -6.96 7.11 15.10
CA ALA A 32 -7.90 6.12 14.55
C ALA A 32 -8.10 6.29 13.03
N ALA A 33 -8.18 7.53 12.54
CA ALA A 33 -8.31 7.82 11.12
C ALA A 33 -7.03 7.48 10.34
N LYS A 34 -5.85 7.82 10.88
CA LYS A 34 -4.55 7.49 10.26
C LYS A 34 -4.30 5.99 10.20
N VAL A 35 -4.60 5.25 11.27
CA VAL A 35 -4.50 3.78 11.28
C VAL A 35 -5.44 3.14 10.26
N LYS A 36 -6.68 3.64 10.16
CA LYS A 36 -7.64 3.17 9.14
C LYS A 36 -7.12 3.43 7.72
N ARG A 37 -6.54 4.60 7.46
CA ARG A 37 -5.93 4.95 6.17
C ARG A 37 -4.73 4.05 5.86
N ALA A 38 -3.83 3.84 6.82
CA ALA A 38 -2.70 2.93 6.68
C ALA A 38 -3.14 1.51 6.32
N SER A 39 -4.20 0.99 6.97
CA SER A 39 -4.77 -0.31 6.64
C SER A 39 -5.24 -0.39 5.18
N GLN A 40 -5.93 0.65 4.67
CA GLN A 40 -6.35 0.70 3.27
C GLN A 40 -5.17 0.70 2.29
N LEU A 41 -4.12 1.48 2.60
CA LEU A 41 -2.91 1.54 1.78
C LEU A 41 -2.17 0.20 1.76
N ILE A 42 -2.08 -0.49 2.91
CA ILE A 42 -1.48 -1.83 3.00
C ILE A 42 -2.24 -2.82 2.12
N THR A 43 -3.58 -2.85 2.20
CA THR A 43 -4.40 -3.73 1.36
C THR A 43 -4.18 -3.44 -0.12
N PHE A 44 -4.11 -2.17 -0.50
CA PHE A 44 -3.82 -1.76 -1.88
C PHE A 44 -2.44 -2.25 -2.35
N CYS A 45 -1.40 -2.01 -1.55
CA CYS A 45 -0.03 -2.45 -1.85
C CYS A 45 0.06 -3.98 -2.00
N GLN A 46 -0.57 -4.73 -1.09
CA GLN A 46 -0.62 -6.19 -1.15
C GLN A 46 -1.34 -6.70 -2.41
N ALA A 47 -2.46 -6.06 -2.80
CA ALA A 47 -3.18 -6.43 -4.00
C ALA A 47 -2.32 -6.22 -5.26
N LYS A 48 -1.58 -5.11 -5.33
CA LYS A 48 -0.65 -4.85 -6.43
C LYS A 48 0.48 -5.87 -6.49
N LEU A 49 1.11 -6.19 -5.36
CA LEU A 49 2.18 -7.19 -5.31
C LEU A 49 1.70 -8.57 -5.77
N ARG A 50 0.53 -9.01 -5.29
CA ARG A 50 -0.07 -10.29 -5.71
C ARG A 50 -0.42 -10.33 -7.20
N ALA A 51 -0.91 -9.23 -7.75
CA ALA A 51 -1.19 -9.13 -9.18
C ALA A 51 0.11 -9.27 -9.99
N THR A 52 1.17 -8.55 -9.61
CA THR A 52 2.48 -8.65 -10.24
C THR A 52 3.08 -10.06 -10.12
N GLU A 53 3.02 -10.68 -8.93
CA GLU A 53 3.48 -12.06 -8.73
C GLU A 53 2.75 -13.05 -9.63
N SER A 54 1.42 -12.90 -9.77
CA SER A 54 0.62 -13.75 -10.65
C SER A 54 1.00 -13.57 -12.11
N GLU A 55 1.22 -12.34 -12.57
CA GLU A 55 1.67 -12.07 -13.94
C GLU A 55 3.03 -12.69 -14.22
N VAL A 56 4.00 -12.49 -13.33
CA VAL A 56 5.34 -13.09 -13.44
C VAL A 56 5.26 -14.61 -13.46
N SER A 57 4.46 -15.22 -12.57
CA SER A 57 4.26 -16.67 -12.53
C SER A 57 3.66 -17.20 -13.84
N ASN A 58 2.70 -16.48 -14.42
CA ASN A 58 2.10 -16.86 -15.70
C ASN A 58 3.11 -16.79 -16.85
N ILE A 59 3.92 -15.74 -16.91
CA ILE A 59 4.97 -15.58 -17.94
C ILE A 59 5.98 -16.73 -17.85
N ILE A 60 6.45 -17.06 -16.64
CA ILE A 60 7.40 -18.16 -16.43
C ILE A 60 6.80 -19.49 -16.93
N LYS A 61 5.54 -19.79 -16.58
CA LYS A 61 4.84 -21.00 -17.05
C LYS A 61 4.72 -21.06 -18.57
N GLN A 62 4.54 -19.93 -19.25
CA GLN A 62 4.49 -19.87 -20.71
C GLN A 62 5.85 -20.08 -21.37
N MET A 63 6.96 -19.79 -20.68
CA MET A 63 8.31 -20.02 -21.18
C MET A 63 8.78 -21.47 -20.99
N GLU A 64 8.22 -22.17 -20.00
CA GLU A 64 8.52 -23.58 -19.70
C GLU A 64 7.63 -24.58 -20.48
N ALA A 65 6.56 -24.08 -21.13
CA ALA A 65 5.62 -24.85 -21.95
C ALA A 65 6.01 -24.86 -23.42
#